data_AF-A0A239QV09-F1
#
_entry.id   AF-A0A239QV09-F1
#
_cell.length_a   1.000
_cell.length_b   1.000
_cell.length_c   1.000
_cell.angle_alpha   90.00
_cell.angle_beta   90.00
_cell.angle_gamma   90.00
#
_symmetry.space_group_name_H-M   'P 1'
#
loop_
_entity.id
_entity.type
_entity.pdbx_description
1 polymer ?
#
loop_
_entity_poly.entity_id
_entity_poly.type
_entity_poly.pdbx_seq_one_letter_code
_entity_poly.pdbx_strand_id
1 'polypeptide(L)'
;MFELASPLMEASAALVPLNIDITPNDSGLPGIGQLQTIVGAVMTVGLILSVLALILSAIVWGFGSNSSNPHLASRGKVGVLVSCGAAVLCGAAVTLINFFWAVGQQV
;
A
#
# COMPACT_ATOMS: atom_id res chain seq x y z
N MET A 1 19.90 37.33 -49.02
CA MET A 1 19.00 36.17 -49.19
C MET A 1 19.79 34.95 -48.77
N PHE A 2 19.31 34.25 -47.72
CA PHE A 2 19.79 32.95 -47.22
C PHE A 2 21.10 32.90 -46.40
N GLU A 3 20.98 33.19 -45.11
CA GLU A 3 21.82 32.58 -44.05
C GLU A 3 20.91 32.46 -42.81
N LEU A 4 19.87 31.64 -42.95
CA LEU A 4 18.83 31.36 -41.93
C LEU A 4 19.12 30.02 -41.22
N ALA A 5 20.38 29.56 -41.24
CA ALA A 5 20.79 28.21 -40.82
C ALA A 5 21.43 28.16 -39.41
N SER A 6 21.72 29.30 -38.79
CA SER A 6 22.44 29.36 -37.52
C SER A 6 21.60 29.24 -36.21
N PRO A 7 20.29 29.56 -36.12
CA PRO A 7 19.59 29.45 -34.83
C PRO A 7 19.14 28.03 -34.49
N LEU A 8 19.22 27.08 -35.44
CA LEU A 8 18.79 25.69 -35.21
C LEU A 8 19.86 24.82 -34.53
N MET A 9 21.12 25.29 -34.48
CA MET A 9 22.20 24.57 -33.78
C MET A 9 22.28 24.94 -32.29
N GLU A 10 21.82 26.14 -31.91
CA GLU A 10 21.64 26.58 -30.51
C GLU A 10 20.38 25.98 -29.84
N ALA A 11 19.45 25.41 -30.61
CA ALA A 11 18.29 24.68 -30.09
C ALA A 11 18.62 23.30 -29.50
N SER A 12 19.91 22.95 -29.42
CA SER A 12 20.43 21.84 -28.62
C SER A 12 20.89 22.28 -27.23
N ALA A 13 20.53 23.50 -26.80
CA ALA A 13 20.64 23.95 -25.42
C ALA A 13 19.76 23.06 -24.52
N ALA A 14 20.40 22.04 -23.97
CA ALA A 14 20.06 21.46 -22.68
C ALA A 14 18.65 20.86 -22.56
N LEU A 15 18.37 19.82 -23.36
CA LEU A 15 17.84 18.60 -22.76
C LEU A 15 18.98 17.96 -21.95
N VAL A 16 19.44 18.65 -20.91
CA VAL A 16 20.02 17.95 -19.77
C VAL A 16 18.81 17.20 -19.24
N PRO A 17 18.72 15.85 -19.37
CA PRO A 17 17.80 15.15 -18.49
C PRO A 17 18.18 15.68 -17.12
N LEU A 18 17.26 16.37 -16.43
CA LEU A 18 17.47 16.68 -15.04
C LEU A 18 17.50 15.30 -14.38
N ASN A 19 18.68 14.71 -14.37
CA ASN A 19 19.04 13.49 -13.69
C ASN A 19 19.02 13.90 -12.23
N ILE A 20 17.79 14.03 -11.72
CA ILE A 20 17.48 14.21 -10.33
C ILE A 20 17.77 12.84 -9.73
N ASP A 21 19.06 12.61 -9.51
CA ASP A 21 19.60 11.42 -8.90
C ASP A 21 19.37 11.53 -7.40
N ILE A 22 18.10 11.40 -7.00
CA ILE A 22 17.73 11.30 -5.61
C ILE A 22 17.84 9.82 -5.27
N THR A 23 19.03 9.41 -4.88
CA THR A 23 19.27 8.06 -4.37
C THR A 23 18.42 7.88 -3.09
N PRO A 24 17.50 6.91 -3.05
CA PRO A 24 16.76 6.62 -1.82
C PRO A 24 17.72 6.30 -0.68
N ASN A 25 17.54 6.97 0.46
CA ASN A 25 18.45 6.83 1.60
C ASN A 25 17.67 6.75 2.91
N ASP A 26 17.94 5.71 3.70
CA ASP A 26 17.40 5.53 5.04
C ASP A 26 18.17 6.32 6.12
N SER A 27 19.30 6.93 5.75
CA SER A 27 20.24 7.62 6.65
C SER A 27 20.10 9.14 6.67
N GLY A 28 19.26 9.72 5.80
CA GLY A 28 19.24 11.17 5.55
C GLY A 28 18.47 11.97 6.60
N LEU A 29 17.61 11.30 7.38
CA LEU A 29 16.82 11.89 8.45
C LEU A 29 17.02 11.06 9.73
N PRO A 30 17.70 11.61 10.76
CA PRO A 30 17.84 10.93 12.04
C PRO A 30 16.44 10.68 12.64
N GLY A 31 15.96 9.43 12.55
CA GLY A 31 14.62 9.00 12.98
C GLY A 31 13.88 8.04 12.03
N ILE A 32 14.32 7.84 10.78
CA ILE A 32 13.66 6.94 9.82
C ILE A 32 13.55 5.49 10.35
N GLY A 33 14.58 4.99 11.05
CA GLY A 33 14.52 3.64 11.64
C GLY A 33 13.41 3.45 12.68
N GLN A 34 13.12 4.49 13.48
CA GLN A 34 11.99 4.47 14.41
C GLN A 34 10.66 4.46 13.66
N LEU A 35 10.53 5.24 12.58
CA LEU A 35 9.32 5.28 11.76
C LEU A 35 9.06 3.91 11.13
N GLN A 36 10.08 3.26 10.57
CA GLN A 36 9.96 1.90 10.02
C GLN A 36 9.54 0.89 11.10
N THR A 37 10.10 1.00 12.31
CA THR A 37 9.71 0.15 13.44
C THR A 37 8.25 0.34 13.84
N ILE A 38 7.78 1.59 13.91
CA ILE A 38 6.38 1.91 14.22
C ILE A 38 5.46 1.32 13.15
N VAL A 39 5.80 1.45 11.86
CA VAL A 39 5.02 0.87 10.75
C VAL A 39 4.96 -0.66 10.86
N GLY A 40 6.09 -1.32 11.16
CA GLY A 40 6.13 -2.77 11.39
C GLY A 40 5.25 -3.21 12.56
N ALA A 41 5.26 -2.45 13.67
CA ALA A 41 4.38 -2.71 14.80
C ALA A 41 2.89 -2.58 14.42
N VAL A 42 2.53 -1.55 13.65
CA VAL A 42 1.14 -1.33 13.18
C VAL A 42 0.65 -2.47 12.30
N MET A 43 1.50 -3.10 11.49
CA MET A 43 1.10 -4.28 10.69
C MET A 43 0.68 -5.46 11.59
N THR A 44 1.41 -5.69 12.67
CA THR A 44 1.09 -6.75 13.63
C THR A 44 -0.23 -6.46 14.34
N VAL A 45 -0.43 -5.20 14.76
CA VAL A 45 -1.68 -4.75 15.36
C VAL A 45 -2.85 -4.90 14.39
N GLY A 46 -2.66 -4.57 13.11
CA GLY A 46 -3.69 -4.73 12.07
C GLY A 46 -4.14 -6.18 11.89
N LEU A 47 -3.20 -7.13 11.92
CA LEU A 47 -3.54 -8.56 11.86
C LEU A 47 -4.30 -9.01 13.12
N ILE A 48 -3.87 -8.57 14.31
CA ILE A 48 -4.56 -8.89 15.57
C ILE A 48 -5.99 -8.36 15.55
N LEU A 49 -6.21 -7.12 15.12
CA LEU A 49 -7.55 -6.52 15.00
C LEU A 49 -8.42 -7.26 13.98
N SER A 50 -7.85 -7.71 12.86
CA SER A 50 -8.58 -8.51 11.88
C SER A 50 -9.08 -9.83 12.47
N VAL A 51 -8.26 -10.52 13.27
CA VAL A 51 -8.67 -11.75 13.96
C VAL A 51 -9.77 -11.48 14.98
N LEU A 52 -9.68 -10.39 15.75
CA LEU A 52 -10.75 -9.99 16.67
C LEU A 52 -12.07 -9.74 15.94
N ALA A 53 -12.03 -9.04 14.79
CA ALA A 53 -13.20 -8.80 13.97
C ALA A 53 -13.80 -10.11 13.39
N LEU A 54 -12.95 -11.06 12.98
CA LEU A 54 -13.37 -12.37 12.49
C LEU A 54 -14.13 -13.14 13.58
N ILE A 55 -13.62 -13.13 14.82
CA ILE A 55 -14.24 -13.79 15.96
C ILE A 55 -15.62 -13.17 16.25
N LEU A 56 -15.72 -11.84 16.33
CA LEU A 56 -17.00 -11.17 16.56
C LEU A 56 -18.02 -11.49 15.45
N SER A 57 -17.57 -11.53 14.19
CA SER A 57 -18.43 -11.87 13.06
C SER A 57 -18.91 -13.32 13.10
N ALA A 58 -18.04 -14.26 13.50
CA ALA A 58 -18.38 -15.67 13.64
C ALA A 58 -19.42 -15.88 14.75
N ILE A 59 -19.31 -15.16 15.86
CA ILE A 59 -20.29 -15.19 16.96
C ILE A 59 -21.65 -14.70 16.47
N VAL A 60 -21.70 -13.54 15.81
CA VAL A 60 -22.95 -12.98 15.27
C VAL A 60 -23.59 -13.92 14.24
N TRP A 61 -22.77 -14.57 13.41
CA TRP A 61 -23.25 -15.58 12.47
C TRP A 61 -23.86 -16.79 13.18
N GLY A 62 -23.19 -17.35 14.19
CA GLY A 62 -23.66 -18.51 14.96
C GLY A 62 -24.99 -18.26 15.68
N PHE A 63 -25.13 -17.10 16.32
CA PHE A 63 -26.40 -16.70 16.96
C PHE A 63 -27.50 -16.40 15.92
N GLY A 64 -27.15 -15.72 14.82
CA GLY A 64 -28.10 -15.43 13.74
C GLY A 64 -28.63 -16.68 13.03
N SER A 65 -27.77 -17.69 12.83
CA SER A 65 -28.11 -18.96 12.20
C SER A 65 -29.02 -19.84 13.05
N ASN A 66 -28.93 -19.79 14.38
CA ASN A 66 -29.83 -20.53 15.28
C ASN A 66 -31.18 -19.83 15.50
N SER A 67 -31.26 -18.51 15.33
CA SER A 67 -32.47 -17.72 15.59
C SER A 67 -33.45 -17.68 14.40
N SER A 68 -33.12 -18.27 13.24
CA SER A 68 -33.91 -18.18 12.01
C SER A 68 -34.24 -16.74 11.58
N ASN A 69 -33.40 -15.78 12.00
CA ASN A 69 -33.52 -14.36 11.69
C ASN A 69 -32.54 -14.00 10.53
N PRO A 70 -33.02 -13.93 9.27
CA PRO A 70 -32.17 -13.83 8.08
C PRO A 70 -31.33 -12.55 8.03
N HIS A 71 -31.75 -11.48 8.72
CA HIS A 71 -30.99 -10.23 8.77
C HIS A 71 -29.70 -10.35 9.61
N LEU A 72 -29.73 -11.05 10.74
CA LEU A 72 -28.53 -11.27 11.57
C LEU A 72 -27.62 -12.36 10.97
N ALA A 73 -28.20 -13.44 10.45
CA ALA A 73 -27.44 -14.51 9.81
C ALA A 73 -26.69 -14.05 8.55
N SER A 74 -27.26 -13.12 7.78
CA SER A 74 -26.62 -12.57 6.57
C SER A 74 -25.45 -11.63 6.93
N ARG A 75 -25.63 -10.78 7.95
CA ARG A 75 -24.59 -9.82 8.38
C ARG A 75 -23.34 -10.51 8.94
N GLY A 76 -23.52 -11.64 9.63
CA GLY A 76 -22.40 -12.45 10.14
C GLY A 76 -21.54 -13.08 9.02
N LYS A 77 -22.13 -13.50 7.89
CA LYS A 77 -21.36 -14.04 6.75
C LYS A 77 -20.51 -12.98 6.06
N VAL A 78 -21.08 -11.79 5.85
CA VAL A 78 -20.38 -10.68 5.21
C VAL A 78 -19.22 -10.20 6.09
N GLY A 79 -19.42 -10.12 7.41
CA GLY A 79 -18.34 -9.70 8.32
C GLY A 79 -17.13 -10.66 8.32
N VAL A 80 -17.33 -11.97 8.17
CA VAL A 80 -16.23 -12.94 8.05
C VAL A 80 -15.45 -12.68 6.76
N LEU A 81 -16.14 -12.50 5.64
CA LEU A 81 -15.50 -12.19 4.35
C LEU A 81 -14.71 -10.88 4.41
N VAL A 82 -15.26 -9.84 5.02
CA VAL A 82 -14.58 -8.55 5.17
C VAL A 82 -13.33 -8.69 6.06
N SER A 83 -13.41 -9.44 7.16
CA SER A 83 -12.25 -9.69 8.03
C SER A 83 -11.13 -10.44 7.30
N CYS A 84 -11.50 -11.46 6.51
CA CYS A 84 -10.57 -12.24 5.71
C CYS A 84 -9.91 -11.38 4.63
N GLY A 85 -10.70 -10.55 3.92
CA GLY A 85 -10.18 -9.58 2.96
C GLY A 85 -9.20 -8.59 3.59
N ALA A 86 -9.52 -8.08 4.78
CA ALA A 86 -8.63 -7.18 5.52
C ALA A 86 -7.31 -7.87 5.94
N ALA A 87 -7.35 -9.14 6.37
CA ALA A 87 -6.16 -9.91 6.71
C ALA A 87 -5.24 -10.11 5.50
N VAL A 88 -5.82 -10.51 4.35
CA VAL A 88 -5.08 -10.70 3.10
C VAL A 88 -4.49 -9.38 2.63
N LEU A 89 -5.25 -8.27 2.70
CA LEU A 89 -4.76 -6.95 2.34
C LEU A 89 -3.59 -6.51 3.22
N CYS A 90 -3.67 -6.69 4.54
CA CYS A 90 -2.56 -6.37 5.45
C CYS A 90 -1.30 -7.18 5.13
N GLY A 91 -1.42 -8.47 4.82
CA GLY A 91 -0.28 -9.31 4.45
C GLY A 91 0.30 -9.00 3.06
N ALA A 92 -0.56 -8.80 2.06
CA ALA A 92 -0.16 -8.55 0.67
C ALA A 92 0.38 -7.12 0.46
N ALA A 93 0.05 -6.16 1.33
CA ALA A 93 0.48 -4.77 1.22
C ALA A 93 2.02 -4.65 1.14
N VAL A 94 2.76 -5.37 2.00
CA VAL A 94 4.24 -5.32 2.01
C VAL A 94 4.80 -5.77 0.66
N THR A 95 4.32 -6.89 0.14
CA THR A 95 4.79 -7.43 -1.14
C THR A 95 4.49 -6.50 -2.31
N LEU A 96 3.31 -5.85 -2.28
CA LEU A 96 2.90 -4.91 -3.32
C LEU A 96 3.77 -3.64 -3.31
N ILE A 97 4.04 -3.10 -2.12
CA ILE A 97 4.89 -1.91 -1.96
C ILE A 97 6.32 -2.21 -2.46
N ASN A 98 6.88 -3.36 -2.08
CA ASN A 98 8.20 -3.78 -2.55
C ASN A 98 8.25 -3.98 -4.07
N PHE A 99 7.17 -4.51 -4.67
CA PHE A 99 7.07 -4.66 -6.12
C PHE A 99 7.11 -3.31 -6.83
N PHE A 100 6.26 -2.35 -6.44
CA PHE A 100 6.22 -1.03 -7.07
C PHE A 100 7.50 -0.23 -6.82
N TRP A 101 8.12 -0.38 -5.65
CA TRP A 101 9.43 0.20 -5.37
C TRP A 101 10.49 -0.29 -6.37
N ALA A 102 10.56 -1.60 -6.61
CA ALA A 102 11.51 -2.17 -7.55
C ALA A 102 11.25 -1.73 -9.00
N VAL A 103 9.98 -1.60 -9.41
CA VAL A 103 9.61 -1.10 -10.76
C VAL A 103 9.98 0.38 -10.92
N GLY A 104 9.75 1.21 -9.89
CA GLY A 104 10.05 2.64 -9.94
C GLY A 104 11.54 2.98 -10.02
N GLN A 105 12.42 2.07 -9.63
CA GLN A 105 13.88 2.22 -9.78
C GLN A 105 14.40 1.74 -11.15
N GLN A 106 13.57 1.07 -11.96
CA GLN A 106 13.93 0.58 -13.30
C GLN A 106 13.59 1.58 -14.42
N VAL A 107 12.77 2.59 -14.13
CA VAL A 107 12.31 3.62 -15.07
C VAL A 107 13.01 4.94 -14.81
#